data_AF-A0A959QSE4-F1
#
_entry.id   AF-A0A959QSE4-F1
#
_cell.length_a   1.000
_cell.length_b   1.000
_cell.length_c   1.000
_cell.angle_alpha   90.00
_cell.angle_beta   90.00
_cell.angle_gamma   90.00
#
_symmetry.space_group_name_H-M   'P 1'
#
loop_
_entity.id
_entity.type
_entity.pdbx_description
1 polymer ?
#
loop_
_entity_poly.entity_id
_entity_poly.type
_entity_poly.pdbx_seq_one_letter_code
_entity_poly.pdbx_strand_id
1 'polypeptide(L)'
;IMFCAFEGPPEIVRLHGTGEVVEPSHSEYEQLAKLFPERGGVRAYIKLNATRISDSCGYSVPIYEFKEDRDVLDKWVANKGEDGVKAYRLEKNTKSLDGLEGLLQ
;
A
#
# COMPACT_ATOMS: atom_id res chain seq x y z
N ILE A 1 -7.04 8.22 -4.41
CA ILE A 1 -5.56 8.17 -4.54
C ILE A 1 -5.11 9.44 -5.25
N MET A 2 -3.99 10.05 -4.84
CA MET A 2 -3.43 11.26 -5.45
C MET A 2 -1.99 10.99 -5.88
N PHE A 3 -1.66 11.30 -7.13
CA PHE A 3 -0.32 11.23 -7.70
C PHE A 3 0.17 12.65 -7.97
N CYS A 4 1.46 12.89 -7.78
CA CYS A 4 2.09 14.20 -7.97
C CYS A 4 3.31 14.05 -8.90
N ALA A 5 3.43 14.94 -9.87
CA ALA A 5 4.62 15.04 -10.71
C ALA A 5 5.72 15.78 -9.93
N PHE A 6 6.62 14.99 -9.33
CA PHE A 6 7.77 15.52 -8.58
C PHE A 6 8.95 15.88 -9.49
N GLU A 7 8.90 15.52 -10.77
CA GLU A 7 9.86 15.87 -11.80
C GLU A 7 9.11 16.35 -13.06
N GLY A 8 9.78 17.12 -13.91
CA GLY A 8 9.18 17.64 -15.15
C GLY A 8 8.10 18.71 -14.92
N PRO A 9 7.14 18.87 -15.86
CA PRO A 9 6.03 19.79 -15.71
C PRO A 9 5.15 19.44 -14.50
N PRO A 10 4.72 20.43 -13.69
CA PRO A 10 3.93 20.16 -12.49
C PRO A 10 2.53 19.67 -12.84
N GLU A 11 2.07 18.62 -12.16
CA GLU A 11 0.73 18.06 -12.31
C GLU A 11 0.33 17.26 -11.06
N ILE A 12 -0.98 17.23 -10.78
CA ILE A 12 -1.56 16.32 -9.78
C ILE A 12 -2.69 15.55 -10.44
N VAL A 13 -2.66 14.22 -10.37
CA VAL A 13 -3.75 13.33 -10.80
C VAL A 13 -4.45 12.74 -9.60
N ARG A 14 -5.78 12.79 -9.57
CA ARG A 14 -6.61 12.24 -8.50
C ARG A 14 -7.55 11.17 -9.03
N LEU A 15 -7.55 10.02 -8.35
CA LEU A 15 -8.50 8.94 -8.55
C LEU A 15 -9.47 8.93 -7.37
N HIS A 16 -10.75 9.16 -7.68
CA HIS A 16 -11.86 9.11 -6.73
C HIS A 16 -12.69 7.86 -6.99
N GLY A 17 -13.15 7.20 -5.92
CA GLY A 17 -13.86 5.95 -6.01
C GLY A 17 -13.97 5.23 -4.68
N THR A 18 -14.41 3.99 -4.72
CA THR A 18 -14.54 3.12 -3.55
C THR A 18 -13.43 2.08 -3.56
N GLY A 19 -12.74 1.93 -2.43
CA GLY A 19 -11.72 0.90 -2.24
C GLY A 19 -12.30 -0.35 -1.58
N GLU A 20 -11.86 -1.51 -2.05
CA GLU A 20 -12.09 -2.82 -1.44
C GLU A 20 -10.73 -3.38 -0.98
N VAL A 21 -10.73 -3.98 0.22
CA VAL A 21 -9.54 -4.61 0.80
C VAL A 21 -9.57 -6.10 0.45
N VAL A 22 -8.55 -6.58 -0.24
CA VAL A 22 -8.38 -7.98 -0.61
C VAL A 22 -7.28 -8.59 0.26
N GLU A 23 -7.70 -9.28 1.31
CA GLU A 23 -6.84 -9.96 2.29
C GLU A 23 -6.39 -11.35 1.82
N PRO A 24 -5.38 -12.00 2.45
CA PRO A 24 -4.89 -13.31 2.03
C PRO A 24 -5.96 -14.41 2.02
N SER A 25 -6.98 -14.30 2.87
CA SER A 25 -8.12 -15.21 2.91
C SER A 25 -9.14 -14.97 1.77
N HIS A 26 -9.03 -13.87 1.04
CA HIS A 26 -9.93 -13.51 -0.04
C HIS A 26 -9.63 -14.34 -1.30
N SER A 27 -10.67 -14.79 -2.01
CA SER A 27 -10.53 -15.68 -3.17
C SER A 27 -9.72 -15.09 -4.33
N GLU A 28 -9.78 -13.76 -4.52
CA GLU A 28 -9.01 -13.05 -5.56
C GLU A 28 -7.53 -12.84 -5.22
N TYR A 29 -7.09 -13.10 -3.98
CA TYR A 29 -5.76 -12.71 -3.51
C TYR A 29 -4.63 -13.31 -4.35
N GLU A 30 -4.66 -14.62 -4.58
CA GLU A 30 -3.64 -15.34 -5.35
C GLU A 30 -3.54 -14.87 -6.80
N GLN A 31 -4.65 -14.43 -7.39
CA GLN A 31 -4.64 -13.88 -8.75
C GLN A 31 -3.98 -12.50 -8.77
N LEU A 32 -4.31 -11.64 -7.80
CA LEU A 32 -3.72 -10.32 -7.69
C LEU A 32 -2.23 -10.39 -7.34
N ALA A 33 -1.82 -11.31 -6.47
CA ALA A 33 -0.43 -11.47 -6.07
C ALA A 33 0.51 -11.70 -7.26
N LYS A 34 0.04 -12.41 -8.29
CA LYS A 34 0.81 -12.66 -9.53
C LYS A 34 1.06 -11.40 -10.37
N LEU A 35 0.35 -10.30 -10.11
CA LEU A 35 0.54 -9.03 -10.81
C LEU A 35 1.69 -8.19 -10.22
N PHE A 36 2.22 -8.60 -9.07
CA PHE A 36 3.25 -7.86 -8.35
C PHE A 36 4.51 -8.72 -8.14
N PRO A 37 5.68 -8.09 -7.98
CA PRO A 37 6.87 -8.78 -7.50
C PRO A 37 6.59 -9.43 -6.15
N GLU A 38 7.13 -10.63 -5.93
CA GLU A 38 7.05 -11.30 -4.64
C GLU A 38 7.74 -10.45 -3.58
N ARG A 39 7.00 -10.09 -2.53
CA ARG A 39 7.52 -9.33 -1.39
C ARG A 39 7.05 -9.93 -0.08
N GLY A 40 7.96 -9.99 0.88
CA GLY A 40 7.63 -10.36 2.24
C GLY A 40 6.74 -9.31 2.92
N GLY A 41 5.84 -9.75 3.78
CA GLY A 41 5.09 -8.85 4.66
C GLY A 41 3.94 -8.09 4.00
N VAL A 42 3.55 -8.44 2.76
CA VAL A 42 2.29 -7.99 2.16
C VAL A 42 1.14 -8.28 3.12
N ARG A 43 0.23 -7.31 3.27
CA ARG A 43 -0.96 -7.45 4.10
C ARG A 43 -2.18 -7.63 3.22
N ALA A 44 -2.50 -6.67 2.39
CA ALA A 44 -3.66 -6.75 1.52
C ALA A 44 -3.37 -6.05 0.20
N TYR A 45 -4.16 -6.37 -0.80
CA TYR A 45 -4.27 -5.58 -2.02
C TYR A 45 -5.47 -4.64 -1.90
N ILE A 46 -5.33 -3.41 -2.37
CA ILE A 46 -6.44 -2.45 -2.38
C ILE A 46 -6.94 -2.31 -3.81
N LYS A 47 -8.16 -2.79 -4.06
CA LYS A 47 -8.85 -2.69 -5.35
C LYS A 47 -9.68 -1.43 -5.36
N LEU A 48 -9.34 -0.48 -6.23
CA LEU A 48 -10.08 0.77 -6.37
C LEU A 48 -11.05 0.69 -7.55
N ASN A 49 -12.35 0.79 -7.28
CA ASN A 49 -13.34 1.09 -8.31
C ASN A 49 -13.41 2.61 -8.49
N ALA A 50 -12.70 3.12 -9.50
CA ALA A 50 -12.63 4.56 -9.78
C ALA A 50 -13.91 5.06 -10.47
N THR A 51 -14.55 6.07 -9.89
CA THR A 51 -15.77 6.72 -10.42
C THR A 51 -15.49 8.09 -11.01
N ARG A 52 -14.37 8.73 -10.65
CA ARG A 52 -13.92 9.98 -11.25
C ARG A 52 -12.40 10.07 -11.25
N ILE A 53 -11.87 10.54 -12.37
CA ILE A 53 -10.47 10.91 -12.55
C ILE A 53 -10.42 12.41 -12.84
N SER A 54 -9.50 13.12 -12.20
CA SER A 54 -9.32 14.55 -12.44
C SER A 54 -7.87 14.95 -12.24
N ASP A 55 -7.40 15.87 -13.05
CA ASP A 55 -6.09 16.50 -12.99
C ASP A 55 -6.19 17.95 -12.45
N SER A 56 -5.03 18.52 -12.07
CA SER A 56 -4.88 19.93 -11.73
C SER A 56 -3.43 20.36 -11.92
N CYS A 57 -3.22 21.67 -12.09
CA CYS A 57 -1.93 22.25 -12.52
C CYS A 57 -0.74 22.02 -11.59
N GLY A 58 -0.95 21.65 -10.31
CA GLY A 58 0.15 21.25 -9.43
C GLY A 58 1.22 22.30 -9.13
N TYR A 59 0.97 23.61 -9.31
CA TYR A 59 2.01 24.66 -9.20
C TYR A 59 2.72 24.77 -7.83
N SER A 60 2.18 24.14 -6.78
CA SER A 60 2.81 24.09 -5.45
C SER A 60 3.38 22.70 -5.13
N VAL A 61 3.39 21.77 -6.08
CA VAL A 61 4.06 20.48 -5.94
C VAL A 61 5.58 20.74 -5.96
N PRO A 62 6.32 20.27 -4.94
CA PRO A 62 7.76 20.44 -4.89
C PRO A 62 8.46 19.56 -5.91
N ILE A 63 9.65 19.99 -6.35
CA ILE A 63 10.56 19.13 -7.11
C ILE A 63 11.24 18.15 -6.15
N TYR A 64 11.19 16.86 -6.45
CA TYR A 64 11.95 15.83 -5.76
C TYR A 64 12.65 14.91 -6.76
N GLU A 65 13.86 14.51 -6.41
CA GLU A 65 14.63 13.49 -7.11
C GLU A 65 14.45 12.15 -6.40
N PHE A 66 14.03 11.12 -7.15
CA PHE A 66 14.02 9.75 -6.65
C PHE A 66 15.45 9.25 -6.48
N LYS A 67 15.76 8.71 -5.30
CA LYS A 67 17.07 8.11 -5.02
C LYS A 67 17.02 6.59 -5.11
N GLU A 68 16.24 5.98 -4.22
CA GLU A 68 16.04 4.53 -4.15
C GLU A 68 14.87 4.19 -3.22
N ASP A 69 14.37 2.96 -3.33
CA ASP A 69 13.45 2.37 -2.37
C ASP A 69 14.18 1.97 -1.08
N ARG A 70 13.52 2.07 0.07
CA ARG A 70 14.05 1.54 1.33
C ARG A 70 13.84 0.03 1.40
N ASP A 71 14.90 -0.70 1.75
CA ASP A 71 14.87 -2.16 1.93
C ASP A 71 14.61 -2.63 3.38
N VAL A 72 14.36 -1.68 4.29
CA VAL A 72 14.25 -1.95 5.74
C VAL A 72 13.13 -2.94 6.05
N LEU A 73 11.98 -2.82 5.38
CA LEU A 73 10.86 -3.74 5.57
C LEU A 73 11.23 -5.15 5.10
N ASP A 74 11.83 -5.27 3.92
CA ASP A 74 12.21 -6.56 3.35
C ASP A 74 13.22 -7.27 4.26
N LYS A 75 14.24 -6.53 4.74
CA LYS A 75 15.20 -7.02 5.74
C LYS A 75 14.53 -7.43 7.05
N TRP A 76 13.60 -6.62 7.54
CA TRP A 76 12.88 -6.91 8.79
C TRP A 76 12.03 -8.18 8.67
N VAL A 77 11.33 -8.36 7.55
CA VAL A 77 10.54 -9.57 7.27
C VAL A 77 11.45 -10.78 7.15
N ALA A 78 12.54 -10.68 6.39
CA ALA A 78 13.51 -11.77 6.23
C ALA A 78 14.11 -12.20 7.57
N ASN A 79 14.46 -11.25 8.45
CA ASN A 79 15.02 -11.53 9.76
C ASN A 79 13.99 -12.09 10.75
N LYS A 80 12.71 -11.68 10.68
CA LYS A 80 11.65 -12.18 11.56
C LYS A 80 11.15 -13.57 11.15
N GLY A 81 11.17 -13.88 9.85
CA GLY A 81 10.49 -15.04 9.30
C GLY A 81 8.96 -14.91 9.36
N GLU A 82 8.26 -15.78 8.64
CA GLU A 82 6.80 -15.72 8.50
C GLU A 82 6.06 -15.77 9.85
N ASP A 83 6.41 -16.74 10.71
CA ASP A 83 5.80 -16.89 12.04
C ASP A 83 6.07 -15.68 12.93
N GLY A 84 7.28 -15.11 12.85
CA GLY A 84 7.64 -13.92 13.61
C GLY A 84 6.84 -12.68 13.17
N VAL A 85 6.56 -12.56 11.88
CA VAL A 85 5.70 -11.49 11.34
C VAL A 85 4.24 -11.67 11.78
N LYS A 86 3.70 -12.89 11.74
CA LYS A 86 2.35 -13.21 12.23
C LYS A 86 2.20 -12.89 13.73
N ALA A 87 3.14 -13.36 14.55
CA ALA A 87 3.15 -13.07 15.99
C ALA A 87 3.22 -11.57 16.28
N TYR A 88 4.06 -10.82 15.56
CA TYR A 88 4.15 -9.37 15.69
C TYR A 88 2.82 -8.67 15.37
N ARG A 89 2.12 -9.09 14.31
CA ARG A 89 0.83 -8.52 13.93
C ARG A 89 -0.24 -8.79 14.98
N LEU A 90 -0.29 -10.00 15.53
CA LEU A 90 -1.19 -10.35 16.64
C LEU A 90 -0.89 -9.55 17.91
N GLU A 91 0.38 -9.23 18.19
CA GLU A 91 0.74 -8.45 19.36
C GLU A 91 0.46 -6.96 19.19
N LYS A 92 0.76 -6.40 18.00
CA LYS A 92 0.83 -4.94 17.81
C LYS A 92 -0.25 -4.34 16.91
N ASN A 93 -0.96 -5.15 16.12
CA ASN A 93 -1.80 -4.65 15.02
C ASN A 93 -3.24 -5.19 15.04
N THR A 94 -3.71 -5.69 16.19
CA THR A 94 -5.07 -6.22 16.34
C THR A 94 -6.16 -5.14 16.39
N LYS A 95 -5.82 -3.93 16.83
CA LYS A 95 -6.75 -2.79 16.84
C LYS A 95 -6.09 -1.53 16.31
N SER A 96 -6.87 -0.71 15.62
CA SER A 96 -6.48 0.64 15.24
C SER A 96 -6.51 1.59 16.44
N LEU A 97 -5.99 2.81 16.26
CA LEU A 97 -5.98 3.85 17.29
C LEU A 97 -7.39 4.27 17.73
N ASP A 98 -8.37 4.15 16.85
CA ASP A 98 -9.80 4.42 17.08
C ASP A 98 -10.61 3.16 17.42
N GLY A 99 -9.94 2.02 17.65
CA GLY A 99 -10.55 0.80 18.20
C GLY A 99 -11.21 -0.13 17.19
N LEU A 100 -11.05 0.12 15.89
CA LEU A 100 -11.47 -0.81 14.84
C LEU A 100 -10.58 -2.05 14.81
N GLU A 101 -11.13 -3.17 14.39
CA GLU A 101 -10.36 -4.42 14.24
C GLU A 101 -9.32 -4.27 13.11
N GLY A 102 -8.11 -4.75 13.38
CA GLY A 102 -7.03 -4.82 12.41
C GLY A 102 -7.14 -6.06 11.51
N LEU A 103 -6.34 -6.07 10.44
CA LEU A 103 -6.21 -7.23 9.56
C LEU A 103 -5.42 -8.33 10.28
N LEU A 104 -6.11 -9.36 10.76
CA LEU A 104 -5.49 -10.50 11.44
C LEU A 104 -5.14 -11.57 10.39
N GLN A 105 -3.85 -11.84 10.23
CA GLN A 105 -3.28 -12.75 9.23
C GLN A 105 -2.32 -13.73 9.88
#